data_AF-A0A955VUI1-F1
#
_entry.id   AF-A0A955VUI1-F1
#
_cell.length_a   1.000
_cell.length_b   1.000
_cell.length_c   1.000
_cell.angle_alpha   90.00
_cell.angle_beta   90.00
_cell.angle_gamma   90.00
#
_symmetry.space_group_name_H-M   'P 1'
#
loop_
_entity.id
_entity.type
_entity.pdbx_description
1 polymer ?
#
loop_
_entity_poly.entity_id
_entity_poly.type
_entity_poly.pdbx_seq_one_letter_code
_entity_poly.pdbx_strand_id
1 'polypeptide(L)' 'MSNMHRLLTATELADALGVSLSTVRRMTRDGQIPVVRLRGAVRYDLEAVVREREAEAGTASRHPHRM' A
#
# COMPACT_ATOMS: atom_id res chain seq x y z
N MET A 1 8.10 -6.74 -20.86
CA MET A 1 7.47 -7.54 -19.80
C MET A 1 8.45 -7.62 -18.64
N SER A 2 8.30 -6.79 -17.61
CA SER A 2 9.20 -6.78 -16.45
C SER A 2 8.47 -7.34 -15.25
N ASN A 3 8.89 -8.55 -14.86
CA ASN A 3 8.49 -9.26 -13.67
C ASN A 3 8.93 -8.46 -12.42
N MET A 4 8.10 -7.54 -11.92
CA MET A 4 8.49 -6.60 -10.86
C MET A 4 7.59 -6.70 -9.63
N HIS A 5 7.67 -7.84 -8.92
CA HIS A 5 7.43 -7.88 -7.47
C HIS A 5 8.55 -7.12 -6.75
N ARG A 6 8.69 -5.83 -7.05
CA ARG A 6 9.70 -4.97 -6.44
C ARG A 6 9.13 -4.44 -5.15
N LEU A 7 9.73 -4.89 -4.06
CA LEU A 7 9.46 -4.36 -2.72
C LEU A 7 10.01 -2.94 -2.59
N LEU A 8 9.11 -1.97 -2.68
CA LEU A 8 9.37 -0.54 -2.57
C LEU A 8 9.53 -0.11 -1.12
N THR A 9 10.35 0.91 -0.90
CA THR A 9 10.35 1.70 0.33
C THR A 9 9.12 2.62 0.40
N ALA A 10 8.88 3.24 1.56
CA ALA A 10 7.79 4.19 1.70
C ALA A 10 7.93 5.41 0.78
N THR A 11 9.16 5.86 0.50
CA THR A 11 9.42 6.96 -0.42
C THR A 11 9.15 6.56 -1.86
N GLU A 12 9.69 5.42 -2.31
CA GLU A 12 9.43 4.92 -3.67
C GLU A 12 7.94 4.64 -3.90
N LEU A 13 7.22 4.15 -2.89
CA LEU A 13 5.77 3.97 -2.97
C LEU A 13 5.04 5.33 -3.07
N ALA A 14 5.49 6.34 -2.33
CA ALA A 14 4.91 7.67 -2.38
C ALA A 14 5.04 8.28 -3.78
N ASP A 15 6.23 8.16 -4.37
CA ASP A 15 6.50 8.60 -5.74
C ASP A 15 5.65 7.81 -6.76
N ALA A 16 5.55 6.48 -6.60
CA ALA A 16 4.76 5.62 -7.48
C ALA A 16 3.26 5.92 -7.42
N LEU A 17 2.74 6.29 -6.25
CA LEU A 17 1.33 6.64 -6.05
C LEU A 17 1.03 8.12 -6.28
N GLY A 18 2.05 8.96 -6.44
CA GLY A 18 1.90 10.42 -6.57
C GLY A 18 1.37 11.09 -5.30
N VAL A 19 1.69 10.55 -4.11
CA VAL A 19 1.23 11.08 -2.81
C VAL A 19 2.40 11.47 -1.92
N SER A 20 2.12 12.18 -0.82
CA SER A 20 3.17 12.50 0.15
C SER A 20 3.63 11.26 0.94
N LEU A 21 4.90 11.23 1.35
CA LEU A 21 5.41 10.21 2.26
C LEU A 21 4.62 10.13 3.58
N SER A 22 4.12 11.26 4.08
CA SER A 22 3.26 11.32 5.27
C SER A 22 1.93 10.59 5.05
N THR A 23 1.35 10.70 3.85
CA THR A 23 0.15 9.97 3.45
C THR A 23 0.40 8.47 3.46
N VAL A 24 1.51 8.00 2.86
CA VAL A 24 1.89 6.57 2.88
C VAL A 24 2.05 6.08 4.32
N ARG A 25 2.81 6.80 5.16
CA ARG A 25 3.01 6.42 6.58
C ARG A 25 1.70 6.36 7.37
N ARG A 26 0.78 7.29 7.11
CA ARG A 26 -0.56 7.29 7.70
C ARG A 26 -1.34 6.06 7.23
N MET A 27 -1.42 5.81 5.93
CA MET A 27 -2.12 4.64 5.38
C MET A 27 -1.57 3.33 5.96
N THR A 28 -0.25 3.20 6.10
CA THR A 28 0.38 2.02 6.73
C THR A 28 0.01 1.88 8.20
N ARG A 29 -0.05 2.99 8.94
CA ARG A 29 -0.44 2.99 10.36
C ARG A 29 -1.92 2.63 10.54
N ASP A 30 -2.75 3.15 9.64
CA ASP A 30 -4.20 2.96 9.63
C ASP A 30 -4.57 1.58 9.02
N GLY A 31 -3.59 0.81 8.54
CA GLY A 31 -3.78 -0.52 7.96
C GLY A 31 -4.45 -0.54 6.58
N GLN A 32 -4.52 0.61 5.90
CA GLN A 32 -5.19 0.78 4.60
C GLN A 32 -4.39 0.26 3.41
N ILE A 33 -3.10 -0.03 3.61
CA ILE A 33 -2.25 -0.59 2.55
C ILE A 33 -1.46 -1.79 3.09
N PRO A 34 -1.30 -2.84 2.27
CA PRO A 34 -0.53 -4.01 2.66
C PRO A 34 0.94 -3.66 2.88
N VAL A 35 1.51 -4.21 3.95
CA VAL A 35 2.90 -3.95 4.35
C VAL A 35 3.68 -5.25 4.53
N VAL A 36 4.87 -5.31 3.94
CA VAL A 36 5.81 -6.42 4.08
C VAL A 36 6.92 -5.99 5.05
N ARG A 37 7.05 -6.70 6.17
CA ARG A 37 8.13 -6.45 7.16
C ARG A 37 9.28 -7.41 6.92
N LEU A 38 10.43 -6.89 6.50
CA LEU A 38 11.65 -7.66 6.27
C LEU A 38 12.75 -7.22 7.23
N ARG A 39 13.09 -8.08 8.20
CA ARG A 39 14.17 -7.84 9.19
C ARG A 39 14.09 -6.45 9.84
N GLY A 40 12.87 -6.01 10.19
CA GLY A 40 12.61 -4.70 10.81
C GLY A 40 12.45 -3.53 9.82
N ALA A 41 12.73 -3.73 8.53
CA ALA A 41 12.42 -2.75 7.49
C ALA A 41 11.00 -2.92 6.96
N VAL A 42 10.34 -1.80 6.70
CA VAL A 42 9.01 -1.75 6.08
C VAL A 42 9.16 -1.64 4.56
N ARG A 43 8.48 -2.52 3.83
CA ARG A 43 8.43 -2.56 2.37
C ARG A 43 7.00 -2.73 1.86
N TYR A 44 6.80 -2.36 0.60
CA TYR A 44 5.51 -2.39 -0.06
C TYR A 44 5.63 -3.08 -1.40
N ASP A 45 4.76 -4.05 -1.65
CA ASP A 45 4.58 -4.58 -3.00
C ASP A 45 3.60 -3.67 -3.74
N LEU A 46 4.04 -3.07 -4.84
CA LEU A 46 3.24 -2.08 -5.57
C LEU A 46 1.95 -2.68 -6.12
N GLU A 47 1.99 -3.89 -6.68
CA GLU A 47 0.80 -4.54 -7.24
C GLU A 47 -0.22 -4.85 -6.14
N ALA A 48 0.24 -5.36 -4.99
CA ALA A 48 -0.63 -5.63 -3.85
C ALA A 48 -1.32 -4.36 -3.34
N VAL A 49 -0.59 -3.24 -3.25
CA VAL A 49 -1.14 -1.95 -2.82
C VAL A 49 -2.17 -1.44 -3.82
N VAL A 50 -1.88 -1.47 -5.13
CA VAL A 50 -2.82 -1.03 -6.17
C VAL A 50 -4.08 -1.90 -6.17
N ARG A 51 -3.92 -3.22 -6.05
CA ARG A 51 -5.06 -4.15 -5.99
C ARG A 51 -5.96 -3.90 -4.79
N GLU A 52 -5.40 -3.68 -3.60
CA GLU A 52 -6.19 -3.40 -2.40
C GLU A 52 -6.95 -2.08 -2.55
N ARG A 53 -6.28 -1.06 -3.08
CA ARG A 53 -6.86 0.26 -3.36
C ARG A 53 -8.01 0.20 -4.36
N GLU A 54 -7.85 -0.57 -5.43
CA GLU A 54 -8.91 -0.81 -6.43
C GLU A 54 -10.05 -1.63 -5.83
N ALA A 55 -9.74 -2.61 -4.97
CA ALA A 55 -10.74 -3.35 -4.22
C ALA A 55 -11.53 -2.41 -3.30
N GLU A 56 -10.89 -1.52 -2.52
CA GLU A 56 -11.57 -0.50 -1.71
C GLU A 56 -12.45 0.43 -2.56
N ALA A 57 -11.95 0.91 -3.71
CA ALA A 57 -12.70 1.78 -4.61
C ALA A 57 -13.91 1.08 -5.25
N GLY A 58 -13.79 -0.21 -5.59
CA GLY A 58 -14.90 -1.03 -6.09
C GLY A 58 -15.84 -1.54 -4.99
N THR A 59 -15.36 -1.59 -3.75
CA THR A 59 -16.07 -2.15 -2.58
C THR A 59 -16.65 -1.07 -1.67
N ALA A 60 -16.74 0.18 -2.12
CA ALA A 60 -17.57 1.22 -1.48
C ALA A 60 -19.05 0.81 -1.31
N SER A 61 -19.47 -0.36 -1.82
CA SER A 61 -20.73 -1.02 -1.46
C SER A 61 -20.67 -2.09 -0.35
N ARG A 62 -19.53 -2.71 0.00
CA ARG A 62 -19.51 -3.82 1.00
C ARG A 62 -18.15 -4.13 1.67
N HIS A 63 -17.65 -3.34 2.62
CA HIS A 63 -17.01 -3.99 3.79
C HIS A 63 -16.92 -3.11 5.05
N PRO A 64 -17.19 -3.67 6.24
CA PRO A 64 -17.35 -2.92 7.46
C PRO A 64 -16.01 -2.55 8.10
N HIS A 65 -16.04 -1.40 8.77
CA HIS A 65 -15.06 -0.90 9.71
C HIS A 65 -14.72 -2.02 10.74
N ARG A 66 -13.48 -2.50 10.73
CA ARG A 66 -12.95 -3.36 11.80
C ARG A 66 -12.40 -2.43 12.90
N MET A 67 -12.74 -2.78 14.14
CA MET A 67 -12.72 -1.95 15.34
C MET A 67 -11.35 -1.41 15.76
#